data_AF-A0AAX1WRR4-F1
#
_entry.id   AF-A0AAX1WRR4-F1
#
_cell.length_a   1.000
_cell.length_b   1.000
_cell.length_c   1.000
_cell.angle_alpha   90.00
_cell.angle_beta   90.00
_cell.angle_gamma   90.00
#
_symmetry.space_group_name_H-M   'P 1'
#
loop_
_entity.id
_entity.type
_entity.pdbx_description
1 polymer ?
#
loop_
_entity_poly.entity_id
_entity_poly.type
_entity_poly.pdbx_seq_one_letter_code
_entity_poly.pdbx_strand_id
1 'polypeptide(L)'
;MPPLAAPLRDPAPMLDRALHEWGGRDDLWIFGYGSLIWRPDFAYAERRAATVHGWHRALKMWSRVNRGTPECPGLVFGMLSGGSCRGMVFRVDHSHARQVMVNLWQREMVLGVYDPRWLNCRTPQGAVRALAFTLSRKSPSHTGVLADEEYRRIFAQASGIYGTTRDYAEATHAELQRMGIHDRALSRLIALAREPR
;
A
#
# COMPACT_ATOMS: atom_id res chain seq x y z
N MET A 1 21.42 -10.20 9.96
CA MET A 1 20.08 -9.60 9.82
C MET A 1 19.63 -9.16 11.20
N PRO A 2 19.44 -7.86 11.48
CA PRO A 2 18.80 -7.47 12.73
C PRO A 2 17.41 -8.14 12.81
N PRO A 3 16.97 -8.59 13.98
CA PRO A 3 15.65 -9.18 14.12
C PRO A 3 14.60 -8.17 13.60
N LEU A 4 13.73 -8.62 12.70
CA LEU A 4 12.55 -7.85 12.33
C LEU A 4 11.84 -7.48 13.63
N ALA A 5 11.53 -6.20 13.81
CA ALA A 5 10.77 -5.74 14.97
C ALA A 5 9.52 -6.62 15.12
N ALA A 6 9.22 -7.03 16.35
CA ALA A 6 8.03 -7.84 16.62
C ALA A 6 6.78 -7.15 16.04
N PRO A 7 5.82 -7.90 15.48
CA PRO A 7 4.60 -7.32 14.94
C PRO A 7 3.87 -6.52 16.02
N LEU A 8 3.34 -5.35 15.65
CA LEU A 8 2.53 -4.54 16.57
C LEU A 8 1.24 -5.27 16.99
N ARG A 9 0.76 -6.15 16.11
CA ARG A 9 -0.41 -7.00 16.28
C ARG A 9 -0.15 -8.33 15.60
N ASP A 10 -0.67 -9.42 16.16
CA ASP A 10 -0.63 -10.72 15.51
C ASP A 10 -1.44 -10.67 14.20
N PRO A 11 -0.80 -10.89 13.03
CA PRO A 11 -1.48 -10.85 11.75
C PRO A 11 -2.27 -12.12 11.43
N ALA A 12 -2.05 -13.24 12.15
CA ALA A 12 -2.67 -14.53 11.82
C ALA A 12 -4.21 -14.51 11.98
N PRO A 13 -4.80 -14.01 13.07
CA PRO A 13 -6.26 -13.89 13.18
C PRO A 13 -6.89 -13.03 12.08
N MET A 14 -6.14 -12.04 11.57
CA MET A 14 -6.60 -11.18 10.49
C MET A 14 -6.61 -11.91 9.15
N LEU A 15 -5.66 -12.83 8.92
CA LEU A 15 -5.62 -13.69 7.75
C LEU A 15 -6.81 -14.64 7.74
N ASP A 16 -7.05 -15.32 8.87
CA ASP A 16 -8.16 -16.26 9.00
C ASP A 16 -9.51 -15.57 8.76
N ARG A 17 -9.68 -14.37 9.34
CA ARG A 17 -10.85 -13.54 9.08
C ARG A 17 -10.99 -13.18 7.60
N ALA A 18 -9.91 -12.74 6.96
CA ALA A 18 -9.96 -12.37 5.54
C ALA A 18 -10.28 -13.56 4.65
N LEU A 19 -9.70 -14.74 4.93
CA LEU A 19 -10.00 -15.99 4.21
C LEU A 19 -11.47 -16.40 4.40
N HIS A 20 -11.98 -16.29 5.63
CA HIS A 20 -13.37 -16.57 5.93
C HIS A 20 -14.32 -15.60 5.20
N GLU A 21 -14.02 -14.30 5.22
CA GLU A 21 -14.81 -13.27 4.54
C GLU A 21 -14.75 -13.35 3.00
N TRP A 22 -13.68 -13.92 2.44
CA TRP A 22 -13.58 -14.26 1.02
C TRP A 22 -14.49 -15.44 0.65
N GLY A 23 -14.59 -16.44 1.51
CA GLY A 23 -15.50 -17.59 1.37
C GLY A 23 -15.03 -18.68 0.41
N GLY A 24 -13.97 -18.45 -0.39
CA GLY A 24 -13.30 -19.49 -1.17
C GLY A 24 -14.12 -20.14 -2.28
N ARG A 25 -15.08 -19.40 -2.87
CA ARG A 25 -15.94 -19.90 -3.96
C ARG A 25 -15.65 -19.25 -5.30
N ASP A 26 -15.24 -17.99 -5.27
CA ASP A 26 -14.98 -17.16 -6.43
C ASP A 26 -13.51 -16.75 -6.48
N ASP A 27 -13.09 -16.22 -7.63
CA ASP A 27 -11.77 -15.63 -7.78
C ASP A 27 -11.49 -14.52 -6.76
N LEU A 28 -10.23 -14.41 -6.38
CA LEU A 28 -9.77 -13.38 -5.46
C LEU A 28 -9.47 -12.10 -6.24
N TRP A 29 -10.00 -10.98 -5.75
CA TRP A 29 -9.62 -9.66 -6.23
C TRP A 29 -8.78 -8.92 -5.20
N ILE A 30 -7.65 -8.36 -5.62
CA ILE A 30 -6.76 -7.55 -4.78
C ILE A 30 -6.67 -6.14 -5.34
N PHE A 31 -6.86 -5.13 -4.49
CA PHE A 31 -6.74 -3.73 -4.86
C PHE A 31 -5.33 -3.20 -4.52
N GLY A 32 -4.61 -2.78 -5.56
CA GLY A 32 -3.32 -2.11 -5.46
C GLY A 32 -3.44 -0.60 -5.56
N TYR A 33 -2.93 0.10 -4.53
CA TYR A 33 -2.81 1.57 -4.49
C TYR A 33 -1.36 2.04 -4.24
N GLY A 34 -0.37 1.15 -4.21
CA GLY A 34 1.02 1.49 -3.89
C GLY A 34 1.98 0.60 -4.68
N SER A 35 2.89 -0.08 -3.98
CA SER A 35 3.84 -1.03 -4.57
C SER A 35 3.15 -2.10 -5.43
N LEU A 36 1.99 -2.59 -5.00
CA LEU A 36 1.22 -3.61 -5.72
C LEU A 36 0.86 -3.23 -7.15
N ILE A 37 0.84 -1.93 -7.49
CA ILE A 37 0.53 -1.47 -8.85
C ILE A 37 1.63 -1.87 -9.85
N TRP A 38 2.91 -1.69 -9.47
CA TRP A 38 4.07 -1.95 -10.33
C TRP A 38 4.84 -3.22 -9.94
N ARG A 39 4.61 -3.75 -8.74
CA ARG A 39 5.22 -4.98 -8.22
C ARG A 39 4.17 -5.77 -7.42
N PRO A 40 3.28 -6.50 -8.10
CA PRO A 40 2.26 -7.33 -7.45
C PRO A 40 2.88 -8.55 -6.75
N ASP A 41 3.95 -9.14 -7.30
CA ASP A 41 4.61 -10.37 -6.81
C ASP A 41 3.67 -11.59 -6.70
N PHE A 42 2.65 -11.65 -7.56
CA PHE A 42 1.78 -12.82 -7.76
C PHE A 42 1.28 -12.87 -9.20
N ALA A 43 0.93 -14.07 -9.66
CA ALA A 43 0.26 -14.27 -10.94
C ALA A 43 -1.20 -13.81 -10.85
N TYR A 44 -1.67 -13.12 -11.89
CA TYR A 44 -3.05 -12.67 -12.02
C TYR A 44 -3.56 -12.94 -13.43
N ALA A 45 -4.81 -13.37 -13.54
CA ALA A 45 -5.46 -13.63 -14.82
C ALA A 45 -5.96 -12.34 -15.48
N GLU A 46 -6.19 -11.30 -14.67
CA GLU A 46 -6.75 -10.05 -15.16
C GLU A 46 -6.33 -8.85 -14.31
N ARG A 47 -6.20 -7.68 -14.93
CA ARG A 47 -5.93 -6.41 -14.24
C ARG A 47 -6.84 -5.31 -14.80
N ARG A 48 -7.55 -4.59 -13.92
CA ARG A 48 -8.47 -3.50 -14.31
C ARG A 48 -8.17 -2.22 -13.54
N ALA A 49 -8.36 -1.08 -14.19
CA ALA A 49 -8.39 0.20 -13.49
C ALA A 49 -9.61 0.24 -12.55
N ALA A 50 -9.41 0.75 -11.33
CA ALA A 50 -10.45 0.77 -10.32
C ALA A 50 -10.44 2.05 -9.50
N THR A 51 -11.62 2.47 -9.07
CA THR A 51 -11.81 3.56 -8.11
C THR A 51 -12.52 3.06 -6.87
N VAL A 52 -11.97 3.39 -5.70
CA VAL A 52 -12.56 3.15 -4.40
C VAL A 52 -12.94 4.48 -3.78
N HIS A 53 -14.17 4.59 -3.27
CA HIS A 53 -14.65 5.79 -2.57
C HIS A 53 -14.55 5.64 -1.05
N GLY A 54 -14.44 6.76 -0.34
CA GLY A 54 -14.27 6.78 1.11
C GLY A 54 -12.84 6.50 1.57
N TRP A 55 -11.89 6.45 0.64
CA TRP A 55 -10.48 6.15 0.89
C TRP A 55 -9.58 6.96 -0.04
N HIS A 56 -8.40 7.36 0.42
CA HIS A 56 -7.39 7.99 -0.42
C HIS A 56 -6.00 7.45 -0.08
N ARG A 57 -5.12 7.51 -1.07
CA ARG A 57 -3.70 7.14 -0.94
C ARG A 57 -2.95 8.26 -0.24
N ALA A 58 -2.07 7.91 0.69
CA ALA A 58 -1.23 8.87 1.39
C ALA A 58 0.15 8.28 1.73
N LEU A 59 1.23 8.99 1.40
CA LEU A 59 2.59 8.67 1.83
C LEU A 59 2.79 9.09 3.30
N LYS A 60 2.02 8.46 4.20
CA LYS A 60 1.85 8.86 5.61
C LYS A 60 1.95 7.71 6.59
N MET A 61 2.71 6.67 6.23
CA MET A 61 2.98 5.56 7.12
C MET A 61 4.48 5.43 7.38
N TRP A 62 4.88 5.45 8.65
CA TRP A 62 6.26 5.25 9.05
C TRP A 62 6.79 3.89 8.59
N SER A 63 7.96 3.88 7.97
CA SER A 63 8.68 2.68 7.54
C SER A 63 10.03 2.59 8.23
N ARG A 64 10.19 1.62 9.13
CA ARG A 64 11.43 1.40 9.90
C ARG A 64 12.27 0.22 9.42
N VAL A 65 11.86 -0.41 8.31
CA VAL A 65 12.53 -1.58 7.73
C VAL A 65 12.63 -1.45 6.22
N ASN A 66 11.49 -1.28 5.54
CA ASN A 66 11.42 -1.35 4.08
C ASN A 66 12.08 -0.15 3.38
N ARG A 67 11.79 1.05 3.87
CA ARG A 67 12.19 2.34 3.24
C ARG A 67 12.92 3.29 4.19
N GLY A 68 13.33 2.77 5.35
CA GLY A 68 14.06 3.46 6.40
C GLY A 68 14.52 2.47 7.46
N THR A 69 15.12 2.98 8.52
CA THR A 69 15.55 2.21 9.71
C THR A 69 14.83 2.71 10.96
N PRO A 70 14.99 2.06 12.14
CA PRO A 70 14.47 2.60 13.39
C PRO A 70 15.00 4.01 13.72
N GLU A 71 16.27 4.28 13.40
CA GLU A 71 16.96 5.54 13.68
C GLU A 71 16.65 6.61 12.63
N CYS A 72 16.51 6.22 11.36
CA CYS A 72 16.12 7.11 10.26
C CYS A 72 14.87 6.55 9.54
N PRO A 73 13.67 6.73 10.12
CA PRO A 73 12.46 6.17 9.56
C PRO A 73 12.10 6.85 8.23
N GLY A 74 11.70 6.02 7.28
CA GLY A 74 11.18 6.43 6.00
C GLY A 74 9.65 6.45 5.96
N LEU A 75 9.09 6.57 4.77
CA LEU A 75 7.65 6.56 4.54
C LEU A 75 7.25 5.54 3.49
N VAL A 76 6.07 4.95 3.68
CA VAL A 76 5.38 4.12 2.70
C VAL A 76 3.90 4.54 2.60
N PHE A 77 3.21 4.05 1.57
CA PHE A 77 1.82 4.42 1.31
C PHE A 77 0.85 3.68 2.22
N GLY A 78 0.03 4.43 2.95
CA GLY A 78 -1.19 3.92 3.57
C GLY A 78 -2.42 4.36 2.77
N MET A 79 -3.49 3.57 2.85
CA MET A 79 -4.81 4.02 2.40
C MET A 79 -5.65 4.48 3.59
N LEU A 80 -5.89 5.79 3.67
CA LEU A 80 -6.57 6.45 4.78
C LEU A 80 -8.04 6.74 4.44
N SER A 81 -8.90 6.83 5.45
CA SER A 81 -10.32 7.14 5.25
C SER A 81 -10.56 8.55 4.69
N GLY A 82 -11.58 8.69 3.85
CA GLY A 82 -12.01 9.92 3.17
C GLY A 82 -11.56 10.00 1.71
N GLY A 83 -12.30 10.75 0.89
CA GLY A 83 -11.94 11.01 -0.52
C GLY A 83 -12.21 9.83 -1.47
N SER A 84 -11.37 9.70 -2.49
CA SER A 84 -11.36 8.56 -3.41
C SER A 84 -9.93 8.18 -3.79
N CYS A 85 -9.74 6.90 -4.12
CA CYS A 85 -8.47 6.34 -4.51
C CYS A 85 -8.63 5.64 -5.86
N ARG A 86 -7.86 6.09 -6.85
CA ARG A 86 -7.68 5.36 -8.10
C ARG A 86 -6.49 4.43 -7.97
N GLY A 87 -6.64 3.21 -8.45
CA GLY A 87 -5.61 2.17 -8.43
C GLY A 87 -5.95 1.06 -9.42
N MET A 88 -5.43 -0.13 -9.16
CA MET A 88 -5.70 -1.31 -9.97
C MET A 88 -6.32 -2.41 -9.13
N VAL A 89 -7.23 -3.18 -9.71
CA VAL A 89 -7.63 -4.48 -9.17
C VAL A 89 -7.02 -5.59 -10.00
N PHE A 90 -6.59 -6.65 -9.33
CA PHE A 90 -6.01 -7.85 -9.93
C PHE A 90 -6.88 -9.06 -9.60
N ARG A 91 -7.30 -9.82 -10.61
CA ARG A 91 -8.03 -11.07 -10.45
C ARG A 91 -7.03 -12.22 -10.38
N VAL A 92 -7.10 -12.98 -9.30
CA VAL A 92 -6.33 -14.19 -9.08
C VAL A 92 -7.28 -15.36 -9.14
N ASP A 93 -6.95 -16.35 -9.97
CA ASP A 93 -7.78 -17.55 -10.10
C ASP A 93 -7.98 -18.22 -8.74
N HIS A 94 -9.20 -18.67 -8.49
CA HIS A 94 -9.62 -19.33 -7.26
C HIS A 94 -8.63 -20.40 -6.76
N SER A 95 -8.06 -21.21 -7.67
CA SER A 95 -7.10 -22.27 -7.32
C SER A 95 -5.80 -21.76 -6.68
N HIS A 96 -5.40 -20.51 -6.96
CA HIS A 96 -4.18 -19.89 -6.41
C HIS A 96 -4.47 -18.89 -5.28
N ALA A 97 -5.74 -18.47 -5.12
CA ALA A 97 -6.14 -17.40 -4.23
C ALA A 97 -5.65 -17.57 -2.79
N ARG A 98 -5.81 -18.76 -2.19
CA ARG A 98 -5.36 -19.01 -0.81
C ARG A 98 -3.85 -18.81 -0.65
N GLN A 99 -3.05 -19.33 -1.58
CA GLN A 99 -1.59 -19.17 -1.53
C GLN A 99 -1.19 -17.71 -1.72
N VAL A 100 -1.84 -17.00 -2.63
CA VAL A 100 -1.60 -15.57 -2.85
C VAL A 100 -1.93 -14.75 -1.60
N MET A 101 -3.04 -15.06 -0.90
CA MET A 101 -3.36 -14.39 0.36
C MET A 101 -2.30 -14.61 1.44
N VAL A 102 -1.82 -15.85 1.61
CA VAL A 102 -0.75 -16.16 2.57
C VAL A 102 0.52 -15.37 2.24
N ASN A 103 0.95 -15.37 0.98
CA ASN A 103 2.13 -14.65 0.53
C ASN A 103 1.98 -13.13 0.69
N LEU A 104 0.80 -12.59 0.38
CA LEU A 104 0.50 -11.18 0.61
C LEU A 104 0.53 -10.81 2.09
N TRP A 105 0.07 -11.69 2.97
CA TRP A 105 0.18 -11.48 4.42
C TRP A 105 1.64 -11.41 4.87
N GLN A 106 2.49 -12.32 4.38
CA GLN A 106 3.93 -12.30 4.66
C GLN A 106 4.64 -11.07 4.10
N ARG A 107 4.05 -10.37 3.13
CA ARG A 107 4.62 -9.15 2.54
C ARG A 107 4.11 -7.88 3.21
N GLU A 108 2.80 -7.73 3.34
CA GLU A 108 2.16 -6.48 3.77
C GLU A 108 1.89 -6.46 5.28
N MET A 109 1.69 -7.63 5.90
CA MET A 109 1.26 -7.75 7.30
C MET A 109 2.40 -8.17 8.26
N VAL A 110 3.67 -8.15 7.82
CA VAL A 110 4.85 -8.51 8.65
C VAL A 110 4.85 -7.81 10.01
N LEU A 111 4.54 -6.52 10.03
CA LEU A 111 4.51 -5.73 11.26
C LEU A 111 3.08 -5.55 11.83
N GLY A 112 2.07 -6.16 11.22
CA GLY A 112 0.67 -6.03 11.63
C GLY A 112 0.12 -4.59 11.58
N VAL A 113 0.71 -3.73 10.76
CA VAL A 113 0.40 -2.27 10.74
C VAL A 113 -0.90 -1.96 10.00
N TYR A 114 -1.14 -2.61 8.86
CA TYR A 114 -2.33 -2.37 8.06
C TYR A 114 -3.58 -3.05 8.64
N ASP A 115 -4.74 -2.54 8.24
CA ASP A 115 -6.05 -3.13 8.45
C ASP A 115 -6.58 -3.64 7.09
N PRO A 116 -6.57 -4.96 6.83
CA PRO A 116 -7.13 -5.54 5.62
C PRO A 116 -8.64 -5.32 5.60
N ARG A 117 -9.15 -4.90 4.44
CA ARG A 117 -10.58 -4.62 4.22
C ARG A 117 -11.00 -5.08 2.83
N TRP A 118 -12.19 -5.65 2.75
CA TRP A 118 -12.87 -5.87 1.48
C TRP A 118 -13.61 -4.61 1.06
N LEU A 119 -13.20 -4.02 -0.05
CA LEU A 119 -13.72 -2.76 -0.54
C LEU A 119 -14.43 -2.95 -1.87
N ASN A 120 -15.52 -2.21 -2.06
CA ASN A 120 -16.21 -2.16 -3.33
C ASN A 120 -15.44 -1.27 -4.31
N CYS A 121 -14.87 -1.87 -5.34
CA CYS A 121 -14.04 -1.23 -6.34
C CYS A 121 -14.83 -1.03 -7.63
N ARG A 122 -15.05 0.21 -8.04
CA ARG A 122 -15.73 0.52 -9.30
C ARG A 122 -14.74 0.37 -10.45
N THR A 123 -15.03 -0.52 -11.40
CA THR A 123 -14.25 -0.71 -12.62
C THR A 123 -15.13 -0.42 -13.85
N PRO A 124 -14.55 -0.17 -15.03
CA PRO A 124 -15.32 -0.03 -16.27
C PRO A 124 -16.19 -1.26 -16.61
N GLN A 125 -15.80 -2.45 -16.12
CA GLN A 125 -16.50 -3.71 -16.33
C GLN A 125 -17.55 -4.01 -15.24
N GLY A 126 -17.81 -3.07 -14.34
CA GLY A 126 -18.68 -3.25 -13.18
C GLY A 126 -17.93 -3.23 -11.85
N ALA A 127 -18.67 -3.28 -10.76
CA ALA A 127 -18.10 -3.23 -9.43
C ALA A 127 -17.57 -4.62 -9.02
N VAL A 128 -16.40 -4.67 -8.37
CA VAL A 128 -15.82 -5.89 -7.81
C VAL A 128 -15.46 -5.68 -6.34
N ARG A 129 -15.65 -6.71 -5.51
CA ARG A 129 -15.23 -6.71 -4.11
C ARG A 129 -13.77 -7.16 -4.04
N ALA A 130 -12.86 -6.27 -3.65
CA ALA A 130 -11.43 -6.56 -3.62
C ALA A 130 -10.81 -6.33 -2.24
N LEU A 131 -9.83 -7.14 -1.88
CA LEU A 131 -9.03 -7.00 -0.67
C LEU A 131 -8.07 -5.82 -0.83
N ALA A 132 -8.08 -4.90 0.13
CA ALA A 132 -7.14 -3.79 0.22
C ALA A 132 -6.55 -3.70 1.63
N PHE A 133 -5.29 -3.28 1.71
CA PHE A 133 -4.62 -3.00 2.99
C PHE A 133 -4.80 -1.52 3.35
N THR A 134 -5.58 -1.22 4.38
CA THR A 134 -5.86 0.16 4.80
C THR A 134 -5.02 0.55 6.00
N LEU A 135 -4.92 1.84 6.30
CA LEU A 135 -4.26 2.33 7.50
C LEU A 135 -5.26 3.10 8.37
N SER A 136 -5.44 2.66 9.61
CA SER A 136 -6.20 3.43 10.59
C SER A 136 -5.50 4.75 10.91
N ARG A 137 -6.26 5.85 10.98
CA ARG A 137 -5.74 7.16 11.45
C ARG A 137 -5.27 7.12 12.91
N LYS A 138 -5.72 6.13 13.68
CA LYS A 138 -5.31 5.86 15.06
C LYS A 138 -4.07 4.96 15.15
N SER A 139 -3.56 4.47 14.01
CA SER A 139 -2.36 3.64 14.00
C SER A 139 -1.16 4.43 14.53
N PRO A 140 -0.32 3.86 15.40
CA PRO A 140 0.93 4.50 15.83
C PRO A 140 1.92 4.67 14.67
N SER A 141 1.70 3.97 13.54
CA SER A 141 2.50 4.13 12.33
C SER A 141 2.00 5.25 11.41
N HIS A 142 0.83 5.83 11.67
CA HIS A 142 0.34 6.99 10.91
C HIS A 142 1.13 8.25 11.31
N THR A 143 1.64 8.99 10.34
CA THR A 143 2.52 10.14 10.61
C THR A 143 1.78 11.41 11.03
N GLY A 144 0.47 11.48 10.77
CA GLY A 144 -0.30 12.72 10.94
C GLY A 144 -0.01 13.72 9.83
N VAL A 145 0.31 14.96 10.21
CA VAL A 145 0.73 16.01 9.28
C VAL A 145 2.22 16.27 9.53
N LEU A 146 3.02 16.05 8.49
CA LEU A 146 4.44 16.40 8.49
C LEU A 146 4.62 17.72 7.74
N ALA A 147 5.56 18.54 8.20
CA ALA A 147 6.00 19.74 7.50
C ALA A 147 6.76 19.37 6.22
N ASP A 148 6.83 20.28 5.24
CA ASP A 148 7.52 20.04 3.98
C ASP A 148 9.02 19.77 4.20
N GLU A 149 9.64 20.42 5.19
CA GLU A 149 11.04 20.23 5.60
C GLU A 149 11.31 18.79 6.03
N GLU A 150 10.35 18.16 6.70
CA GLU A 150 10.48 16.78 7.16
C GLU A 150 10.37 15.80 5.98
N TYR A 151 9.49 16.06 5.00
CA TYR A 151 9.49 15.29 3.75
C TYR A 151 10.81 15.44 2.99
N ARG A 152 11.36 16.66 2.89
CA ARG A 152 12.67 16.89 2.25
C ARG A 152 13.78 16.10 2.95
N ARG A 153 13.82 16.15 4.29
CA ARG A 153 14.77 15.38 5.10
C ARG A 153 14.64 13.88 4.85
N ILE A 154 13.42 13.34 4.89
CA ILE A 154 13.14 11.92 4.67
C ILE A 154 13.54 11.50 3.25
N PHE A 155 13.20 12.27 2.22
CA PHE A 155 13.59 11.95 0.85
C PHE A 155 15.10 12.01 0.61
N ALA A 156 15.83 12.83 1.37
CA ALA A 156 17.28 12.90 1.27
C ALA A 156 18.01 11.79 2.03
N GLN A 157 17.44 11.26 3.12
CA GLN A 157 18.19 10.45 4.09
C GLN A 157 17.65 9.03 4.29
N ALA A 158 16.34 8.82 4.18
CA ALA A 158 15.72 7.55 4.60
C ALA A 158 15.92 6.44 3.56
N SER A 159 16.62 5.39 3.98
CA SER A 159 16.86 4.18 3.19
C SER A 159 16.66 2.93 4.04
N GLY A 160 15.99 1.93 3.47
CA GLY A 160 15.77 0.63 4.12
C GLY A 160 16.17 -0.52 3.20
N ILE A 161 15.77 -1.74 3.56
CA ILE A 161 16.17 -2.97 2.84
C ILE A 161 15.71 -3.01 1.38
N TYR A 162 14.71 -2.19 1.00
CA TYR A 162 14.21 -2.10 -0.38
C TYR A 162 14.61 -0.79 -1.08
N GLY A 163 15.53 -0.01 -0.51
CA GLY A 163 15.97 1.28 -1.03
C GLY A 163 15.31 2.47 -0.36
N THR A 164 15.38 3.65 -0.99
CA THR A 164 14.95 4.91 -0.36
C THR A 164 13.44 5.12 -0.39
N THR A 165 12.96 5.97 0.51
CA THR A 165 11.58 6.49 0.46
C THR A 165 11.32 7.30 -0.82
N ARG A 166 12.34 8.02 -1.32
CA ARG A 166 12.25 8.81 -2.54
C ARG A 166 12.02 7.93 -3.77
N ASP A 167 12.86 6.93 -3.98
CA ASP A 167 12.74 6.02 -5.13
C ASP A 167 11.37 5.32 -5.13
N TYR A 168 10.89 4.95 -3.94
CA TYR A 168 9.58 4.36 -3.78
C TYR A 168 8.44 5.28 -4.20
N ALA A 169 8.50 6.55 -3.78
CA ALA A 169 7.51 7.57 -4.12
C ALA A 169 7.55 7.90 -5.63
N GLU A 170 8.74 8.08 -6.20
CA GLU A 170 8.95 8.40 -7.62
C GLU A 170 8.52 7.24 -8.52
N ALA A 171 8.88 5.99 -8.21
CA ALA A 171 8.44 4.81 -8.96
C ALA A 171 6.92 4.64 -8.93
N THR A 172 6.30 4.87 -7.77
CA THR A 172 4.83 4.83 -7.66
C THR A 172 4.17 5.97 -8.43
N HIS A 173 4.74 7.17 -8.39
CA HIS A 173 4.24 8.32 -9.16
C HIS A 173 4.32 8.07 -10.67
N ALA A 174 5.45 7.58 -11.16
CA ALA A 174 5.64 7.26 -12.57
C ALA A 174 4.62 6.21 -13.06
N GLU A 175 4.41 5.13 -12.29
CA GLU A 175 3.44 4.11 -12.67
C GLU A 175 1.99 4.66 -12.66
N LEU A 176 1.65 5.52 -11.71
CA LEU A 176 0.34 6.19 -11.73
C LEU A 176 0.15 7.03 -12.99
N GLN A 177 1.17 7.78 -13.39
CA GLN A 177 1.12 8.59 -14.62
C GLN A 177 0.94 7.69 -15.87
N ARG A 178 1.67 6.57 -15.95
CA ARG A 178 1.50 5.58 -17.04
C ARG A 178 0.07 5.03 -17.13
N MET A 179 -0.65 4.98 -16.01
CA MET A 179 -2.05 4.55 -15.93
C MET A 179 -3.06 5.69 -16.13
N GLY A 180 -2.63 6.92 -16.42
CA GLY A 180 -3.51 8.09 -16.50
C GLY A 180 -4.03 8.56 -15.14
N ILE A 181 -3.43 8.09 -14.04
CA ILE A 181 -3.76 8.48 -12.67
C ILE A 181 -2.89 9.68 -12.26
N HIS A 182 -3.50 10.85 -12.28
CA HIS A 182 -2.94 12.09 -11.76
C HIS A 182 -3.20 12.19 -10.24
N ASP A 183 -2.18 11.92 -9.44
CA ASP A 183 -2.21 12.11 -7.98
C ASP A 183 -1.53 13.44 -7.62
N ARG A 184 -2.35 14.46 -7.31
CA ARG A 184 -1.86 15.81 -7.01
C ARG A 184 -1.07 15.88 -5.71
N ALA A 185 -1.49 15.11 -4.70
CA ALA A 185 -0.83 15.09 -3.40
C ALA A 185 0.57 14.49 -3.52
N LEU A 186 0.69 13.35 -4.21
CA LEU A 186 1.99 12.74 -4.47
C LEU A 186 2.86 13.63 -5.36
N SER A 187 2.30 14.24 -6.41
CA SER A 187 3.03 15.17 -7.29
C SER A 187 3.65 16.34 -6.51
N ARG A 188 2.91 16.94 -5.56
CA ARG A 188 3.45 17.98 -4.67
C ARG A 188 4.62 17.46 -3.85
N LEU A 189 4.49 16.28 -3.24
CA LEU A 189 5.57 15.72 -2.41
C LEU A 189 6.82 15.42 -3.24
N ILE A 190 6.68 14.87 -4.45
CA ILE A 190 7.83 14.62 -5.35
C ILE A 190 8.54 15.92 -5.72
N ALA A 191 7.82 17.04 -5.86
CA ALA A 191 8.44 18.34 -6.14
C ALA A 191 9.38 18.79 -4.99
N LEU A 192 9.04 18.49 -3.74
CA LEU A 192 9.89 18.80 -2.58
C LEU A 192 11.25 18.10 -2.64
N ALA A 193 11.34 16.91 -3.26
CA ALA A 193 12.59 16.18 -3.42
C ALA A 193 13.53 16.78 -4.47
N ARG A 194 13.03 17.70 -5.31
CA ARG A 194 13.78 18.33 -6.41
C ARG A 194 14.26 19.74 -6.08
N GLU A 195 13.70 20.37 -5.06
CA GLU A 195 14.12 21.70 -4.62
C GLU A 195 15.48 21.61 -3.90
N PRO A 196 16.51 22.34 -4.35
CA PRO A 196 17.75 22.47 -3.58
C PRO A 196 17.46 23.16 -2.24
N ARG A 197 18.25 22.79 -1.22
CA ARG A 197 18.12 23.25 0.16
C ARG A 197 18.48 24.72 0.32
#